data_AF-A0A3A8LI61-F1
#
_entry.id   AF-A0A3A8LI61-F1
#
_cell.length_a   1.000
_cell.length_b   1.000
_cell.length_c   1.000
_cell.angle_alpha   90.00
_cell.angle_beta   90.00
_cell.angle_gamma   90.00
#
_symmetry.space_group_name_H-M   'P 1'
#
loop_
_entity.id
_entity.type
_entity.pdbx_description
1 polymer ?
#
loop_
_entity_poly.entity_id
_entity_poly.type
_entity_poly.pdbx_seq_one_letter_code
_entity_poly.pdbx_strand_id
1 'polypeptide(L)'
;MALKRPLPALMGGVLLFILVSLGVLAAWRLRTDDLEARLVLEVNTLTHAEHPRPAHVTPTRAGTFGTALAQLIPALVRPERAAPVATQEDAARCEAVTEGRAPVADLPTACREALEQGRPLMRQVLAATHAESGGLPEELRPLSGPDVARRDALAQALRRVLEQAALETRLLVAGGDADLAVDTCVDALALSRELALGGGLVGQRLSVNGYARTWRACADALDAASVVRKRQAAAQLTRLHEGFPPPSLTLHEESLATQLTTFRDLMSDDARSLLPPSWTDAPSLPGALSRRLRWRQWVTDSDRLRAVVDQPAEARRRAMGALEAQKAREHLRQEEAPATRLASEDLEALELRALRSEALIALAEVDATRAEKGQWPKTLATKTPSLVLESVDASQAVIRSCVRGLTPEALLVNADAPTTPQQARARP
;
A
#
# COMPACT_ATOMS: atom_id res chain seq x y z
N MET A 1 -67.93 -34.82 38.55
CA MET A 1 -66.46 -34.80 38.77
C MET A 1 -65.83 -33.92 37.69
N ALA A 2 -65.42 -32.70 38.03
CA ALA A 2 -64.84 -31.76 37.07
C ALA A 2 -63.33 -31.99 36.96
N LEU A 3 -62.87 -32.53 35.82
CA LEU A 3 -61.45 -32.53 35.48
C LEU A 3 -60.98 -31.08 35.31
N LYS A 4 -60.31 -30.55 36.34
CA LYS A 4 -59.51 -29.32 36.25
C LYS A 4 -58.39 -29.56 35.25
N ARG A 5 -58.55 -29.04 34.03
CA ARG A 5 -57.59 -29.14 32.93
C ARG A 5 -56.23 -28.53 33.35
N PRO A 6 -55.09 -29.25 33.24
CA PRO A 6 -53.75 -28.74 33.58
C PRO A 6 -53.12 -27.91 32.45
N LEU A 7 -53.94 -27.25 31.63
CA LEU A 7 -53.49 -26.41 30.51
C LEU A 7 -52.60 -25.22 30.91
N PRO A 8 -52.86 -24.47 32.00
CA PRO A 8 -52.01 -23.33 32.35
C PRO A 8 -50.61 -23.73 32.86
N ALA A 9 -50.48 -24.91 33.48
CA ALA A 9 -49.18 -25.41 33.97
C ALA A 9 -48.28 -25.90 32.82
N LEU A 10 -48.86 -26.56 31.81
CA LEU A 10 -48.14 -26.97 30.59
C LEU A 10 -47.70 -25.76 29.74
N MET A 11 -48.57 -24.75 29.59
CA MET A 11 -48.23 -23.50 28.90
C MET A 11 -47.12 -22.71 29.61
N GLY A 12 -47.14 -22.67 30.95
CA GLY A 12 -46.08 -22.04 31.74
C GLY A 12 -44.73 -22.77 31.63
N GLY A 13 -44.74 -24.11 31.63
CA GLY A 13 -43.54 -24.93 31.46
C GLY A 13 -42.89 -24.79 30.08
N VAL A 14 -43.69 -24.74 29.01
CA VAL A 14 -43.19 -24.53 27.64
C VAL A 14 -42.60 -23.13 27.47
N LEU A 15 -43.25 -22.09 27.99
CA LEU A 15 -42.73 -20.73 27.93
C LEU A 15 -41.40 -20.60 28.71
N LEU A 16 -41.31 -21.17 29.91
CA LEU A 16 -40.08 -21.17 30.70
C LEU A 16 -38.96 -21.93 29.96
N PHE A 17 -39.25 -23.08 29.38
CA PHE A 17 -38.28 -23.85 28.60
C PHE A 17 -37.79 -23.07 27.37
N ILE A 18 -38.67 -22.38 26.66
CA ILE A 18 -38.31 -21.50 25.54
C ILE A 18 -37.41 -20.36 26.03
N LEU A 19 -37.76 -19.68 27.13
CA LEU A 19 -36.96 -18.58 27.68
C LEU A 19 -35.58 -19.04 28.16
N VAL A 20 -35.50 -20.19 28.84
CA VAL A 20 -34.22 -20.78 29.27
C VAL A 20 -33.39 -21.20 28.06
N SER A 21 -34.01 -21.83 27.05
CA SER A 21 -33.31 -22.23 25.81
C SER A 21 -32.79 -21.01 25.05
N LEU A 22 -33.59 -19.94 24.94
CA LEU A 22 -33.17 -18.66 24.37
C LEU A 22 -32.07 -18.00 25.19
N GLY A 23 -32.13 -18.07 26.52
CA GLY A 23 -31.11 -17.56 27.43
C GLY A 23 -29.79 -18.31 27.30
N VAL A 24 -29.82 -19.64 27.21
CA VAL A 24 -28.62 -20.48 26.96
C VAL A 24 -28.05 -20.22 25.58
N LEU A 25 -28.90 -20.13 24.54
CA LEU A 25 -28.47 -19.82 23.18
C LEU A 25 -27.84 -18.42 23.09
N ALA A 26 -28.44 -17.44 23.76
CA ALA A 26 -27.90 -16.08 23.86
C ALA A 26 -26.56 -16.08 24.60
N ALA A 27 -26.47 -16.73 25.77
CA ALA A 27 -25.25 -16.83 26.55
C ALA A 27 -24.13 -17.52 25.75
N TRP A 28 -24.45 -18.58 25.01
CA TRP A 28 -23.49 -19.27 24.15
C TRP A 28 -23.03 -18.39 22.98
N ARG A 29 -23.96 -17.70 22.29
CA ARG A 29 -23.63 -16.72 21.25
C ARG A 29 -22.83 -15.52 21.76
N LEU A 30 -22.90 -15.22 23.05
CA LEU A 30 -22.21 -14.10 23.68
C LEU A 30 -20.87 -14.47 24.33
N ARG A 31 -20.44 -15.74 24.31
CA ARG A 31 -19.07 -16.10 24.69
C ARG A 31 -18.07 -15.50 23.71
N THR A 32 -16.87 -15.15 24.16
CA THR A 32 -15.81 -14.56 23.31
C THR A 32 -14.52 -15.36 23.32
N ASP A 33 -14.45 -16.44 24.10
CA ASP A 33 -13.26 -17.27 24.33
C ASP A 33 -12.52 -17.65 23.04
N ASP A 34 -13.23 -18.16 22.02
CA ASP A 34 -12.63 -18.52 20.73
C ASP A 34 -12.08 -17.30 19.96
N LEU A 35 -12.76 -16.15 20.05
CA LEU A 35 -12.31 -14.91 19.40
C LEU A 35 -11.08 -14.33 20.11
N GLU A 36 -11.06 -14.41 21.44
CA GLU A 36 -9.92 -13.98 22.26
C GLU A 36 -8.69 -14.83 21.95
N ALA A 37 -8.83 -16.16 21.99
CA ALA A 37 -7.74 -17.08 21.67
C ALA A 37 -7.21 -16.87 20.25
N ARG A 38 -8.11 -16.69 19.27
CA ARG A 38 -7.74 -16.40 17.89
C ARG A 38 -7.02 -15.06 17.76
N LEU A 39 -7.56 -13.99 18.36
CA LEU A 39 -6.97 -12.65 18.28
C LEU A 39 -5.57 -12.63 18.89
N VAL A 40 -5.37 -13.22 20.07
CA VAL A 40 -4.06 -13.31 20.71
C VAL A 40 -3.07 -14.08 19.83
N LEU A 41 -3.48 -15.21 19.27
CA LEU A 41 -2.63 -16.02 18.38
C LEU A 41 -2.24 -15.24 17.12
N GLU A 42 -3.22 -14.67 16.42
CA GLU A 42 -3.00 -13.97 15.15
C GLU A 42 -2.17 -12.69 15.34
N VAL A 43 -2.42 -11.92 16.40
CA VAL A 43 -1.62 -10.72 16.72
C VAL A 43 -0.18 -11.09 17.01
N ASN A 44 0.07 -12.06 17.89
CA ASN A 44 1.44 -12.48 18.19
C ASN A 44 2.15 -13.05 16.95
N THR A 45 1.42 -13.74 16.07
CA THR A 45 1.99 -14.24 14.81
C THR A 45 2.42 -13.11 13.89
N LEU A 46 1.57 -12.10 13.66
CA LEU A 46 1.89 -11.01 12.74
C LEU A 46 2.89 -9.99 13.33
N THR A 47 2.87 -9.74 14.64
CA THR A 47 3.83 -8.83 15.28
C THR A 47 5.28 -9.31 15.12
N HIS A 48 5.49 -10.63 15.09
CA HIS A 48 6.81 -11.26 14.95
C HIS A 48 7.07 -11.81 13.53
N ALA A 49 6.18 -11.53 12.57
CA ALA A 49 6.35 -12.01 11.21
C ALA A 49 7.58 -11.37 10.54
N GLU A 50 8.34 -12.19 9.82
CA GLU A 50 9.35 -11.68 8.89
C GLU A 50 8.68 -11.22 7.59
N HIS A 51 9.33 -10.28 6.91
CA HIS A 51 8.84 -9.73 5.63
C HIS A 51 9.85 -10.03 4.50
N PRO A 52 9.98 -11.30 4.07
CA PRO A 52 10.86 -11.66 2.98
C PRO A 52 10.37 -11.04 1.67
N ARG A 53 11.29 -10.52 0.87
CA ARG A 53 11.00 -9.94 -0.45
C ARG A 53 12.22 -9.99 -1.36
N PRO A 54 12.04 -10.06 -2.70
CA PRO A 54 13.16 -9.90 -3.62
C PRO A 54 13.81 -8.52 -3.45
N ALA A 55 15.10 -8.49 -3.09
CA ALA A 55 15.84 -7.23 -3.03
C ALA A 55 16.02 -6.66 -4.44
N HIS A 56 15.82 -5.35 -4.62
CA HIS A 56 15.94 -4.74 -5.94
C HIS A 56 17.39 -4.41 -6.31
N VAL A 57 18.33 -4.41 -5.37
CA VAL A 57 19.76 -4.13 -5.61
C VAL A 57 20.65 -5.35 -5.39
N THR A 58 21.88 -5.31 -5.91
CA THR A 58 22.92 -6.31 -5.68
C THR A 58 24.30 -5.59 -5.68
N PRO A 59 25.13 -5.71 -4.63
CA PRO A 59 24.86 -6.43 -3.37
C PRO A 59 23.80 -5.74 -2.50
N THR A 60 23.18 -6.51 -1.62
CA THR A 60 22.20 -6.02 -0.62
C THR A 60 22.91 -5.49 0.61
N ARG A 61 22.20 -4.66 1.39
CA ARG A 61 22.63 -4.24 2.73
C ARG A 61 22.09 -5.21 3.77
N ALA A 62 22.95 -5.65 4.69
CA ALA A 62 22.56 -6.55 5.77
C ALA A 62 21.41 -6.02 6.64
N GLY A 63 20.47 -6.89 7.00
CA GLY A 63 19.35 -6.58 7.91
C GLY A 63 18.07 -6.16 7.20
N THR A 64 17.18 -5.49 7.93
CA THR A 64 15.83 -5.13 7.48
C THR A 64 15.69 -3.64 7.15
N PHE A 65 14.78 -3.30 6.24
CA PHE A 65 14.40 -1.90 5.99
C PHE A 65 13.96 -1.21 7.29
N GLY A 66 13.13 -1.87 8.10
CA GLY A 66 12.62 -1.32 9.35
C GLY A 66 13.71 -0.94 10.34
N THR A 67 14.75 -1.77 10.48
CA THR A 67 15.92 -1.48 11.34
C THR A 67 16.72 -0.29 10.81
N ALA A 68 16.94 -0.22 9.49
CA ALA A 68 17.66 0.89 8.88
C ALA A 68 16.88 2.21 9.00
N LEU A 69 15.56 2.18 8.77
CA LEU A 69 14.68 3.35 8.87
C LEU A 69 14.53 3.83 10.32
N ALA A 70 14.48 2.92 11.31
CA ALA A 70 14.34 3.27 12.72
C ALA A 70 15.43 4.26 13.20
N GLN A 71 16.65 4.12 12.68
CA GLN A 71 17.78 5.02 12.99
C GLN A 71 17.56 6.44 12.44
N LEU A 72 16.72 6.60 11.42
CA LEU A 72 16.44 7.86 10.75
C LEU A 72 15.18 8.55 11.28
N ILE A 73 14.33 7.85 12.05
CA ILE A 73 13.06 8.39 12.57
C ILE A 73 13.25 9.74 13.29
N PRO A 74 14.22 9.91 14.22
CA PRO A 74 14.38 11.19 14.92
C PRO A 74 14.67 12.38 13.99
N ALA A 75 15.31 12.14 12.85
CA ALA A 75 15.56 13.15 11.84
C ALA A 75 14.31 13.40 10.97
N LEU A 76 13.54 12.37 10.66
CA LEU A 76 12.33 12.43 9.83
C LEU A 76 11.17 13.17 10.50
N VAL A 77 10.96 12.94 11.80
CA VAL A 77 9.86 13.57 12.54
C VAL A 77 10.24 14.91 13.17
N ARG A 78 11.50 15.35 13.01
CA ARG A 78 11.91 16.67 13.49
C ARG A 78 11.09 17.73 12.74
N PRO A 79 10.49 18.71 13.45
CA PRO A 79 9.84 19.83 12.80
C PRO A 79 10.83 20.47 11.82
N GLU A 80 10.39 20.70 10.58
CA GLU A 80 11.20 21.48 9.64
C GLU A 80 11.53 22.80 10.33
N ARG A 81 12.83 23.15 10.38
CA ARG A 81 13.23 24.50 10.80
C ARG A 81 12.45 25.46 9.94
N ALA A 82 11.89 26.52 10.55
CA ALA A 82 11.02 27.52 9.92
C ALA A 82 11.49 27.95 8.53
N ALA A 83 11.19 27.14 7.53
CA ALA A 83 11.30 27.48 6.14
C ALA A 83 10.17 28.47 5.88
N PRO A 84 10.39 29.46 5.00
CA PRO A 84 9.30 30.35 4.61
C PRO A 84 8.12 29.48 4.15
N VAL A 85 6.96 29.71 4.75
CA VAL A 85 5.73 28.98 4.40
C VAL A 85 5.46 29.24 2.92
N ALA A 86 5.61 28.20 2.10
CA ALA A 86 5.31 28.29 0.68
C ALA A 86 3.87 28.77 0.51
N THR A 87 3.65 29.72 -0.40
CA THR A 87 2.29 30.15 -0.71
C THR A 87 1.50 28.95 -1.28
N GLN A 88 0.17 28.98 -1.18
CA GLN A 88 -0.66 27.93 -1.80
C GLN A 88 -0.40 27.82 -3.31
N GLU A 89 -0.08 28.95 -3.95
CA GLU A 89 0.30 29.00 -5.35
C GLU A 89 1.66 28.31 -5.62
N ASP A 90 2.67 28.57 -4.79
CA ASP A 90 3.95 27.87 -4.88
C ASP A 90 3.78 26.36 -4.70
N ALA A 91 2.99 25.93 -3.71
CA ALA A 91 2.71 24.52 -3.47
C ALA A 91 2.08 23.85 -4.72
N ALA A 92 1.09 24.50 -5.35
CA ALA A 92 0.46 23.99 -6.57
C ALA A 92 1.43 23.91 -7.76
N ARG A 93 2.31 24.90 -7.91
CA ARG A 93 3.36 24.88 -8.96
C ARG A 93 4.38 23.77 -8.70
N CYS A 94 4.82 23.59 -7.46
CA CYS A 94 5.75 22.52 -7.11
C CYS A 94 5.14 21.14 -7.34
N GLU A 95 3.87 20.97 -7.01
CA GLU A 95 3.11 19.76 -7.32
C GLU A 95 3.01 19.53 -8.83
N ALA A 96 2.68 20.56 -9.61
CA ALA A 96 2.60 20.46 -11.07
C ALA A 96 3.94 20.06 -11.71
N VAL A 97 5.06 20.62 -11.23
CA VAL A 97 6.39 20.19 -11.65
C VAL A 97 6.66 18.76 -11.20
N THR A 98 6.42 18.41 -9.94
CA THR A 98 6.69 17.05 -9.41
C THR A 98 5.93 15.98 -10.18
N GLU A 99 4.68 16.24 -10.55
CA GLU A 99 3.84 15.30 -11.29
C GLU A 99 4.09 15.25 -12.80
N GLY A 100 4.92 16.12 -13.36
CA GLY A 100 5.11 16.14 -14.81
C GLY A 100 4.15 16.99 -15.61
N ARG A 101 3.30 17.79 -14.95
CA ARG A 101 2.35 18.70 -15.62
C ARG A 101 2.97 20.05 -16.03
N ALA A 102 4.12 20.39 -15.45
CA ALA A 102 4.87 21.62 -15.75
C ALA A 102 6.37 21.32 -15.93
N PRO A 103 7.12 22.14 -16.71
CA PRO A 103 8.56 22.01 -16.86
C PRO A 103 9.32 22.40 -15.58
N VAL A 104 10.54 21.86 -15.42
CA VAL A 104 11.42 22.17 -14.28
C VAL A 104 11.79 23.66 -14.18
N ALA A 105 11.75 24.38 -15.31
CA ALA A 105 11.96 25.83 -15.34
C ALA A 105 10.95 26.62 -14.51
N ASP A 106 9.74 26.07 -14.30
CA ASP A 106 8.67 26.70 -13.52
C ASP A 106 8.76 26.38 -12.02
N LEU A 107 9.77 25.61 -11.58
CA LEU A 107 9.94 25.21 -10.19
C LEU A 107 10.22 26.42 -9.29
N PRO A 108 9.35 26.73 -8.31
CA PRO A 108 9.60 27.80 -7.35
C PRO A 108 10.90 27.58 -6.56
N THR A 109 11.62 28.68 -6.29
CA THR A 109 12.87 28.67 -5.53
C THR A 109 12.71 28.01 -4.16
N ALA A 110 11.62 28.27 -3.46
CA ALA A 110 11.34 27.68 -2.15
C ALA A 110 11.32 26.14 -2.18
N CYS A 111 10.77 25.55 -3.24
CA CYS A 111 10.73 24.09 -3.39
C CYS A 111 12.08 23.49 -3.77
N ARG A 112 12.87 24.22 -4.57
CA ARG A 112 14.26 23.85 -4.85
C ARG A 112 15.10 23.86 -3.57
N GLU A 113 15.00 24.91 -2.76
CA GLU A 113 15.70 25.02 -1.48
C GLU A 113 15.25 23.94 -0.49
N ALA A 114 13.94 23.66 -0.41
CA ALA A 114 13.41 22.59 0.44
C ALA A 114 13.95 21.21 0.03
N LEU A 115 14.05 20.93 -1.28
CA LEU A 115 14.67 19.71 -1.78
C LEU A 115 16.16 19.65 -1.41
N GLU A 116 16.93 20.72 -1.64
CA GLU A 116 18.36 20.77 -1.30
C GLU A 116 18.60 20.49 0.19
N GLN A 117 17.78 21.06 1.06
CA GLN A 117 17.84 20.84 2.51
C GLN A 117 17.47 19.40 2.90
N GLY A 118 16.44 18.82 2.28
CA GLY A 118 15.95 17.47 2.57
C GLY A 118 16.75 16.35 1.91
N ARG A 119 17.47 16.63 0.83
CA ARG A 119 18.16 15.66 -0.04
C ARG A 119 19.08 14.69 0.72
N PRO A 120 19.91 15.11 1.70
CA PRO A 120 20.75 14.16 2.43
C PRO A 120 19.95 13.12 3.22
N LEU A 121 18.83 13.51 3.82
CA LEU A 121 17.95 12.61 4.56
C LEU A 121 17.15 11.72 3.61
N MET A 122 16.61 12.30 2.53
CA MET A 122 15.93 11.57 1.46
C MET A 122 16.81 10.43 0.94
N ARG A 123 18.07 10.71 0.57
CA ARG A 123 19.02 9.71 0.09
C ARG A 123 19.31 8.61 1.11
N GLN A 124 19.40 8.94 2.40
CA GLN A 124 19.57 7.94 3.46
C GLN A 124 18.34 7.02 3.60
N VAL A 125 17.13 7.58 3.50
CA VAL A 125 15.89 6.79 3.52
C VAL A 125 15.78 5.89 2.28
N LEU A 126 16.09 6.42 1.10
CA LEU A 126 16.11 5.64 -0.14
C LEU A 126 17.15 4.51 -0.08
N ALA A 127 18.37 4.78 0.42
CA ALA A 127 19.38 3.76 0.62
C ALA A 127 18.99 2.70 1.67
N ALA A 128 18.10 3.01 2.62
CA ALA A 128 17.59 2.01 3.56
C ALA A 128 16.78 0.90 2.84
N THR A 129 16.19 1.20 1.68
CA THR A 129 15.43 0.22 0.88
C THR A 129 16.30 -0.90 0.32
N HIS A 130 17.62 -0.70 0.28
CA HIS A 130 18.63 -1.67 -0.20
C HIS A 130 18.83 -2.85 0.76
N ALA A 131 18.14 -2.86 1.89
CA ALA A 131 18.13 -3.95 2.86
C ALA A 131 17.75 -5.31 2.23
N GLU A 132 18.28 -6.39 2.80
CA GLU A 132 18.01 -7.79 2.42
C GLU A 132 16.52 -8.13 2.50
N SER A 133 15.86 -7.74 3.59
CA SER A 133 14.44 -7.98 3.82
C SER A 133 13.67 -6.69 4.09
N GLY A 134 12.35 -6.76 3.93
CA GLY A 134 11.46 -5.65 4.20
C GLY A 134 11.04 -5.55 5.66
N GLY A 135 9.88 -4.93 5.86
CA GLY A 135 9.27 -4.72 7.17
C GLY A 135 9.47 -3.29 7.66
N LEU A 136 8.51 -2.82 8.45
CA LEU A 136 8.49 -1.44 8.96
C LEU A 136 9.06 -1.34 10.37
N PRO A 137 9.54 -0.15 10.77
CA PRO A 137 9.79 0.14 12.17
C PRO A 137 8.50 0.03 12.99
N GLU A 138 8.64 -0.25 14.28
CA GLU A 138 7.52 -0.49 15.20
C GLU A 138 6.47 0.64 15.14
N GLU A 139 6.91 1.90 15.06
CA GLU A 139 6.04 3.08 15.02
C GLU A 139 5.09 3.13 13.82
N LEU A 140 5.41 2.44 12.73
CA LEU A 140 4.58 2.40 11.52
C LEU A 140 3.73 1.15 11.40
N ARG A 141 3.98 0.13 12.22
CA ARG A 141 3.20 -1.10 12.17
C ARG A 141 1.81 -0.87 12.75
N PRO A 142 0.74 -1.40 12.13
CA PRO A 142 -0.62 -1.25 12.62
C PRO A 142 -0.84 -1.93 13.97
N LEU A 143 -0.07 -2.99 14.26
CA LEU A 143 -0.19 -3.82 15.48
C LEU A 143 0.74 -3.40 16.64
N SER A 144 1.45 -2.27 16.51
CA SER A 144 2.46 -1.84 17.48
C SER A 144 1.96 -0.83 18.52
N GLY A 145 0.64 -0.60 18.60
CA GLY A 145 0.02 0.24 19.63
C GLY A 145 -0.80 1.42 19.07
N PRO A 146 -1.45 2.18 19.96
CA PRO A 146 -2.42 3.21 19.60
C PRO A 146 -1.84 4.62 19.43
N ASP A 147 -0.51 4.81 19.40
CA ASP A 147 0.09 6.14 19.17
C ASP A 147 -0.08 6.58 17.71
N VAL A 148 -1.30 6.98 17.37
CA VAL A 148 -1.71 7.41 16.03
C VAL A 148 -0.98 8.68 15.63
N ALA A 149 -0.75 9.60 16.56
CA ALA A 149 -0.11 10.89 16.27
C ALA A 149 1.33 10.71 15.76
N ARG A 150 2.12 9.85 16.41
CA ARG A 150 3.49 9.57 15.97
C ARG A 150 3.52 8.82 14.64
N ARG A 151 2.61 7.86 14.45
CA ARG A 151 2.45 7.14 13.18
C ARG A 151 2.12 8.09 12.03
N ASP A 152 1.16 8.99 12.24
CA ASP A 152 0.74 9.97 11.25
C ASP A 152 1.87 10.95 10.89
N ALA A 153 2.63 11.43 11.89
CA ALA A 153 3.78 12.30 11.67
C ALA A 153 4.86 11.61 10.82
N LEU A 154 5.15 10.35 11.10
CA LEU A 154 6.13 9.57 10.34
C LEU A 154 5.63 9.23 8.93
N ALA A 155 4.35 8.88 8.77
CA ALA A 155 3.70 8.69 7.48
C ALA A 155 3.79 9.96 6.60
N GLN A 156 3.54 11.13 7.18
CA GLN A 156 3.69 12.42 6.49
C GLN A 156 5.14 12.72 6.12
N ALA A 157 6.11 12.40 6.99
CA ALA A 157 7.52 12.55 6.67
C ALA A 157 7.95 11.66 5.48
N LEU A 158 7.48 10.41 5.45
CA LEU A 158 7.78 9.47 4.35
C LEU A 158 7.09 9.86 3.04
N ARG A 159 5.88 10.41 3.10
CA ARG A 159 5.22 11.02 1.92
C ARG A 159 6.08 12.14 1.34
N ARG A 160 6.60 13.04 2.19
CA ARG A 160 7.51 14.12 1.76
C ARG A 160 8.79 13.57 1.12
N VAL A 161 9.37 12.50 1.65
CA VAL A 161 10.54 11.83 1.03
C VAL A 161 10.23 11.35 -0.38
N LEU A 162 9.04 10.75 -0.60
CA LEU A 162 8.62 10.30 -1.94
C LEU A 162 8.40 11.48 -2.90
N GLU A 163 7.79 12.57 -2.43
CA GLU A 163 7.61 13.80 -3.21
C GLU A 163 8.96 14.43 -3.59
N GLN A 164 9.90 14.51 -2.63
CA GLN A 164 11.27 14.98 -2.87
C GLN A 164 12.02 14.08 -3.88
N ALA A 165 11.86 12.76 -3.78
CA ALA A 165 12.53 11.83 -4.70
C ALA A 165 11.96 11.93 -6.12
N ALA A 166 10.64 12.11 -6.27
CA ALA A 166 10.02 12.39 -7.55
C ALA A 166 10.57 13.69 -8.16
N LEU A 167 10.64 14.77 -7.36
CA LEU A 167 11.18 16.05 -7.82
C LEU A 167 12.67 15.97 -8.20
N GLU A 168 13.51 15.32 -7.38
CA GLU A 168 14.94 15.08 -7.67
C GLU A 168 15.10 14.33 -8.99
N THR A 169 14.30 13.29 -9.22
CA THR A 169 14.31 12.52 -10.48
C THR A 169 14.09 13.44 -11.67
N ARG A 170 13.12 14.37 -11.60
CA ARG A 170 12.86 15.32 -12.70
C ARG A 170 13.98 16.32 -12.90
N LEU A 171 14.60 16.80 -11.82
CA LEU A 171 15.76 17.69 -11.90
C LEU A 171 16.94 16.99 -12.59
N LEU A 172 17.21 15.73 -12.25
CA LEU A 172 18.27 14.92 -12.86
C LEU A 172 18.02 14.70 -14.35
N VAL A 173 16.78 14.34 -14.74
CA VAL A 173 16.41 14.20 -16.17
C VAL A 173 16.63 15.52 -16.91
N ALA A 174 16.16 16.64 -16.37
CA ALA A 174 16.34 17.96 -16.98
C ALA A 174 17.82 18.39 -17.06
N GLY A 175 18.65 17.91 -16.13
CA GLY A 175 20.10 18.12 -16.11
C GLY A 175 20.90 17.22 -17.06
N GLY A 176 20.26 16.21 -17.67
CA GLY A 176 20.92 15.22 -18.52
C GLY A 176 21.50 14.01 -17.76
N ASP A 177 21.25 13.91 -16.45
CA ASP A 177 21.72 12.82 -15.58
C ASP A 177 20.69 11.69 -15.48
N ALA A 178 20.21 11.20 -16.64
CA ALA A 178 19.10 10.25 -16.71
C ALA A 178 19.38 8.92 -15.97
N ASP A 179 20.60 8.39 -16.02
CA ASP A 179 20.95 7.14 -15.34
C ASP A 179 20.84 7.27 -13.80
N LEU A 180 21.26 8.41 -13.24
CA LEU A 180 21.09 8.73 -11.81
C LEU A 180 19.63 9.00 -11.46
N ALA A 181 18.87 9.57 -12.40
CA ALA A 181 17.43 9.74 -12.24
C ALA A 181 16.74 8.37 -12.10
N VAL A 182 17.14 7.37 -12.90
CA VAL A 182 16.62 6.00 -12.79
C VAL A 182 16.95 5.38 -11.43
N ASP A 183 18.16 5.58 -10.89
CA ASP A 183 18.51 5.07 -9.56
C ASP A 183 17.61 5.65 -8.47
N THR A 184 17.43 6.98 -8.47
CA THR A 184 16.58 7.68 -7.52
C THR A 184 15.12 7.22 -7.63
N CYS A 185 14.62 7.05 -8.84
CA CYS A 185 13.24 6.68 -9.10
C CYS A 185 12.96 5.22 -8.70
N VAL A 186 13.87 4.30 -8.99
CA VAL A 186 13.77 2.89 -8.59
C VAL A 186 13.79 2.76 -7.06
N ASP A 187 14.65 3.51 -6.37
CA ASP A 187 14.67 3.50 -4.90
C ASP A 187 13.41 4.13 -4.29
N ALA A 188 12.81 5.14 -4.93
CA ALA A 188 11.54 5.71 -4.48
C ALA A 188 10.36 4.72 -4.65
N LEU A 189 10.36 3.94 -5.74
CA LEU A 189 9.41 2.83 -5.93
C LEU A 189 9.66 1.71 -4.91
N ALA A 190 10.92 1.43 -4.59
CA ALA A 190 11.29 0.48 -3.54
C ALA A 190 10.75 0.93 -2.17
N LEU A 191 10.92 2.22 -1.82
CA LEU A 191 10.35 2.79 -0.60
C LEU A 191 8.83 2.61 -0.57
N SER A 192 8.15 2.89 -1.68
CA SER A 192 6.70 2.68 -1.79
C SER A 192 6.29 1.23 -1.57
N ARG A 193 7.08 0.25 -2.02
CA ARG A 193 6.87 -1.18 -1.70
C ARG A 193 7.09 -1.45 -0.21
N GLU A 194 8.15 -0.92 0.39
CA GLU A 194 8.42 -1.13 1.81
C GLU A 194 7.28 -0.63 2.70
N LEU A 195 6.65 0.51 2.34
CA LEU A 195 5.49 1.03 3.06
C LEU A 195 4.28 0.10 3.02
N ALA A 196 4.12 -0.70 1.95
CA ALA A 196 3.08 -1.70 1.89
C ALA A 196 3.38 -2.95 2.75
N LEU A 197 4.67 -3.26 2.97
CA LEU A 197 5.12 -4.46 3.69
C LEU A 197 5.03 -4.27 5.21
N GLY A 198 3.89 -4.63 5.80
CA GLY A 198 3.64 -4.56 7.25
C GLY A 198 3.09 -3.22 7.75
N GLY A 199 2.58 -2.38 6.83
CA GLY A 199 2.02 -1.07 7.14
C GLY A 199 0.48 -1.02 7.19
N GLY A 200 -0.20 -2.17 7.06
CA GLY A 200 -1.66 -2.21 6.96
C GLY A 200 -2.20 -1.33 5.85
N LEU A 201 -3.46 -0.89 6.00
CA LEU A 201 -4.15 -0.10 4.96
C LEU A 201 -3.50 1.27 4.73
N VAL A 202 -3.03 1.91 5.80
CA VAL A 202 -2.32 3.21 5.71
C VAL A 202 -1.05 3.06 4.87
N GLY A 203 -0.25 2.02 5.13
CA GLY A 203 0.95 1.71 4.37
C GLY A 203 0.67 1.45 2.89
N GLN A 204 -0.39 0.71 2.57
CA GLN A 204 -0.84 0.51 1.19
C GLN A 204 -1.26 1.81 0.51
N ARG A 205 -1.99 2.70 1.18
CA ARG A 205 -2.38 4.00 0.63
C ARG A 205 -1.16 4.88 0.35
N LEU A 206 -0.19 4.90 1.27
CA LEU A 206 1.09 5.59 1.05
C LEU A 206 1.86 4.98 -0.13
N SER A 207 1.86 3.65 -0.26
CA SER A 207 2.47 2.94 -1.39
C SER A 207 1.85 3.34 -2.72
N VAL A 208 0.52 3.35 -2.81
CA VAL A 208 -0.19 3.76 -4.04
C VAL A 208 0.06 5.23 -4.34
N ASN A 209 0.00 6.11 -3.34
CA ASN A 209 0.29 7.52 -3.53
C ASN A 209 1.73 7.74 -4.01
N GLY A 210 2.70 7.05 -3.40
CA GLY A 210 4.10 7.07 -3.80
C GLY A 210 4.28 6.70 -5.26
N TYR A 211 3.72 5.57 -5.70
CA TYR A 211 3.72 5.18 -7.12
C TYR A 211 3.05 6.22 -8.02
N ALA A 212 1.89 6.75 -7.62
CA ALA A 212 1.18 7.74 -8.43
C ALA A 212 2.02 9.01 -8.64
N ARG A 213 2.75 9.44 -7.61
CA ARG A 213 3.61 10.63 -7.62
C ARG A 213 4.89 10.43 -8.42
N THR A 214 5.55 9.28 -8.28
CA THR A 214 6.84 9.02 -8.94
C THR A 214 6.68 8.53 -10.37
N TRP A 215 5.50 7.98 -10.71
CA TRP A 215 5.22 7.31 -11.98
C TRP A 215 5.80 7.99 -13.23
N ARG A 216 5.39 9.23 -13.50
CA ARG A 216 5.81 9.95 -14.71
C ARG A 216 7.29 10.28 -14.67
N ALA A 217 7.82 10.71 -13.52
CA ALA A 217 9.25 10.98 -13.37
C ALA A 217 10.11 9.73 -13.63
N CYS A 218 9.65 8.55 -13.18
CA CYS A 218 10.30 7.29 -13.49
C CYS A 218 10.26 6.97 -14.99
N ALA A 219 9.13 7.21 -15.65
CA ALA A 219 8.98 6.98 -17.08
C ALA A 219 9.90 7.91 -17.90
N ASP A 220 9.90 9.21 -17.59
CA ASP A 220 10.78 10.21 -18.23
C ASP A 220 12.27 9.82 -18.04
N ALA A 221 12.64 9.39 -16.83
CA ALA A 221 14.00 8.95 -16.53
C ALA A 221 14.39 7.69 -17.31
N LEU A 222 13.49 6.71 -17.40
CA LEU A 222 13.74 5.48 -18.16
C LEU A 222 13.85 5.77 -19.65
N ASP A 223 12.99 6.60 -20.24
CA ASP A 223 13.04 6.95 -21.67
C ASP A 223 14.39 7.60 -22.02
N ALA A 224 14.89 8.49 -21.16
CA ALA A 224 16.15 9.21 -21.37
C ALA A 224 17.43 8.42 -20.98
N ALA A 225 17.31 7.29 -20.28
CA ALA A 225 18.46 6.54 -19.75
C ALA A 225 19.25 5.77 -20.81
N SER A 226 20.47 5.38 -20.47
CA SER A 226 21.29 4.51 -21.30
C SER A 226 20.68 3.10 -21.42
N VAL A 227 20.92 2.43 -22.54
CA VAL A 227 20.43 1.05 -22.79
C VAL A 227 20.88 0.08 -21.69
N VAL A 228 22.12 0.23 -21.22
CA VAL A 228 22.67 -0.59 -20.12
C VAL A 228 21.85 -0.38 -18.84
N ARG A 229 21.56 0.88 -18.51
CA ARG A 229 20.76 1.22 -17.32
C ARG A 229 19.32 0.74 -17.45
N LYS A 230 18.70 0.88 -18.62
CA LYS A 230 17.34 0.37 -18.93
C LYS A 230 17.22 -1.13 -18.65
N ARG A 231 18.17 -1.95 -19.11
CA ARG A 231 18.18 -3.41 -18.82
C ARG A 231 18.28 -3.72 -17.33
N GLN A 232 19.17 -3.02 -16.62
CA GLN A 232 19.30 -3.18 -15.17
C GLN A 232 17.99 -2.80 -14.48
N ALA A 233 17.39 -1.67 -14.86
CA ALA A 233 16.13 -1.18 -14.30
C ALA A 233 14.98 -2.17 -14.53
N ALA A 234 14.85 -2.76 -15.72
CA ALA A 234 13.83 -3.78 -15.99
C ALA A 234 13.89 -4.95 -14.98
N ALA A 235 15.08 -5.44 -14.68
CA ALA A 235 15.27 -6.49 -13.67
C ALA A 235 14.97 -6.02 -12.25
N GLN A 236 15.33 -4.78 -11.89
CA GLN A 236 15.03 -4.19 -10.58
C GLN A 236 13.53 -3.99 -10.39
N LEU A 237 12.86 -3.39 -11.37
CA LEU A 237 11.42 -3.13 -11.38
C LEU A 237 10.60 -4.43 -11.33
N THR A 238 11.07 -5.48 -12.01
CA THR A 238 10.48 -6.82 -11.90
C THR A 238 10.52 -7.35 -10.47
N ARG A 239 11.68 -7.25 -9.79
CA ARG A 239 11.81 -7.66 -8.38
C ARG A 239 10.98 -6.79 -7.43
N LEU A 240 10.82 -5.50 -7.74
CA LEU A 240 9.91 -4.62 -6.99
C LEU A 240 8.46 -5.07 -7.14
N HIS A 241 8.02 -5.34 -8.38
CA HIS A 241 6.66 -5.78 -8.69
C HIS A 241 6.32 -7.11 -8.01
N GLU A 242 7.23 -8.08 -8.05
CA GLU A 242 7.06 -9.40 -7.41
C GLU A 242 7.06 -9.32 -5.88
N GLY A 243 7.58 -8.24 -5.29
CA GLY A 243 7.75 -8.07 -3.85
C GLY A 243 6.59 -7.41 -3.10
N PHE A 244 5.46 -7.13 -3.74
CA PHE A 244 4.30 -6.54 -3.07
C PHE A 244 3.51 -7.56 -2.23
N PRO A 245 3.03 -7.19 -1.03
CA PRO A 245 2.17 -8.08 -0.25
C PRO A 245 0.78 -8.19 -0.88
N PRO A 246 0.12 -9.35 -0.77
CA PRO A 246 -1.24 -9.53 -1.25
C PRO A 246 -2.23 -8.66 -0.45
N PRO A 247 -3.29 -8.11 -1.07
CA PRO A 247 -4.33 -7.34 -0.38
C PRO A 247 -4.95 -8.04 0.83
N SER A 248 -5.09 -9.38 0.81
CA SER A 248 -5.61 -10.15 1.94
C SER A 248 -4.77 -10.05 3.21
N LEU A 249 -3.45 -9.89 3.10
CA LEU A 249 -2.55 -9.73 4.24
C LEU A 249 -2.77 -8.36 4.89
N THR A 250 -2.85 -7.29 4.09
CA THR A 250 -3.18 -5.94 4.56
C THR A 250 -4.53 -5.92 5.28
N LEU A 251 -5.55 -6.57 4.71
CA LEU A 251 -6.86 -6.70 5.34
C LEU A 251 -6.84 -7.52 6.63
N HIS A 252 -5.94 -8.49 6.72
CA HIS A 252 -5.73 -9.23 7.95
C HIS A 252 -5.18 -8.33 9.05
N GLU A 253 -4.10 -7.60 8.78
CA GLU A 253 -3.49 -6.65 9.72
C GLU A 253 -4.50 -5.60 10.19
N GLU A 254 -5.25 -5.00 9.26
CA GLU A 254 -6.27 -3.99 9.55
C GLU A 254 -7.42 -4.56 10.39
N SER A 255 -7.85 -5.78 10.09
CA SER A 255 -8.91 -6.45 10.85
C SER A 255 -8.48 -6.71 12.29
N LEU A 256 -7.24 -7.13 12.52
CA LEU A 256 -6.70 -7.33 13.88
C LEU A 256 -6.52 -6.01 14.61
N ALA A 257 -5.96 -4.99 13.95
CA ALA A 257 -5.80 -3.66 14.53
C ALA A 257 -7.16 -3.07 14.95
N THR A 258 -8.18 -3.20 14.09
CA THR A 258 -9.55 -2.76 14.41
C THR A 258 -10.15 -3.55 15.57
N GLN A 259 -9.89 -4.86 15.66
CA GLN A 259 -10.34 -5.65 16.81
C GLN A 259 -9.70 -5.17 18.11
N LEU A 260 -8.41 -4.86 18.10
CA LEU A 260 -7.69 -4.37 19.27
C LEU A 260 -8.12 -2.94 19.66
N THR A 261 -8.38 -2.05 18.71
CA THR A 261 -8.85 -0.69 19.01
C THR A 261 -10.31 -0.67 19.46
N THR A 262 -11.15 -1.56 18.90
CA THR A 262 -12.61 -1.46 19.04
C THR A 262 -13.22 -2.47 19.98
N PHE A 263 -12.58 -3.61 20.27
CA PHE A 263 -13.18 -4.70 21.06
C PHE A 263 -12.30 -5.22 22.21
N ARG A 264 -11.07 -4.71 22.37
CA ARG A 264 -10.13 -5.18 23.41
C ARG A 264 -10.69 -5.15 24.83
N ASP A 265 -11.50 -4.15 25.17
CA ASP A 265 -12.11 -4.04 26.49
C ASP A 265 -13.12 -5.17 26.80
N LEU A 266 -13.60 -5.89 25.77
CA LEU A 266 -14.45 -7.07 25.91
C LEU A 266 -13.68 -8.35 26.24
N MET A 267 -12.35 -8.36 26.06
CA MET A 267 -11.48 -9.51 26.34
C MET A 267 -11.30 -9.73 27.84
N SER A 268 -11.06 -10.97 28.24
CA SER A 268 -10.62 -11.33 29.59
C SER A 268 -9.26 -10.71 29.93
N ASP A 269 -8.99 -10.50 31.23
CA ASP A 269 -7.69 -10.03 31.71
C ASP A 269 -6.55 -10.97 31.31
N ASP A 270 -6.80 -12.29 31.38
CA ASP A 270 -5.85 -13.32 30.96
C ASP A 270 -5.48 -13.13 29.48
N ALA A 271 -6.46 -13.02 28.58
CA ALA A 271 -6.20 -12.81 27.16
C ALA A 271 -5.50 -11.46 26.89
N ARG A 272 -5.86 -10.40 27.62
CA ARG A 272 -5.19 -9.09 27.51
C ARG A 272 -3.73 -9.14 27.92
N SER A 273 -3.39 -9.94 28.94
CA SER A 273 -2.01 -10.08 29.43
C SER A 273 -1.07 -10.76 28.44
N LEU A 274 -1.63 -11.48 27.46
CA LEU A 274 -0.90 -12.17 26.41
C LEU A 274 -0.69 -11.33 25.13
N LEU A 275 -1.24 -10.11 25.08
CA LEU A 275 -1.04 -9.19 23.97
C LEU A 275 0.27 -8.39 24.13
N PRO A 276 0.84 -7.85 23.04
CA PRO A 276 1.97 -6.94 23.11
C PRO A 276 1.69 -5.75 24.06
N PRO A 277 2.67 -5.32 24.88
CA PRO A 277 2.48 -4.29 25.90
C PRO A 277 1.93 -2.96 25.38
N SER A 278 2.19 -2.64 24.12
CA SER A 278 1.80 -1.38 23.49
C SER A 278 0.29 -1.17 23.36
N TRP A 279 -0.54 -2.18 23.64
CA TRP A 279 -2.01 -2.08 23.55
C TRP A 279 -2.71 -1.78 24.88
N THR A 280 -1.99 -1.48 25.97
CA THR A 280 -2.60 -1.34 27.31
C THR A 280 -3.63 -0.23 27.46
N ASP A 281 -3.56 0.81 26.62
CA ASP A 281 -4.18 2.13 26.90
C ASP A 281 -5.52 2.38 26.17
N ALA A 282 -6.13 1.36 25.56
CA ALA A 282 -7.41 1.53 24.84
C ALA A 282 -8.61 1.81 25.79
N PRO A 283 -9.48 2.80 25.51
CA PRO A 283 -10.61 3.16 26.37
C PRO A 283 -11.74 2.12 26.34
N SER A 284 -12.45 1.95 27.47
CA SER A 284 -13.66 1.11 27.54
C SER A 284 -14.86 1.78 26.87
N LEU A 285 -15.66 1.03 26.11
CA LEU A 285 -16.83 1.56 25.42
C LEU A 285 -18.15 0.94 25.95
N PRO A 286 -19.26 1.69 26.02
CA PRO A 286 -20.54 1.19 26.54
C PRO A 286 -21.17 0.11 25.64
N GLY A 287 -22.10 -0.68 26.20
CA GLY A 287 -22.91 -1.64 25.44
C GLY A 287 -22.24 -2.98 25.12
N ALA A 288 -21.72 -3.67 26.14
CA ALA A 288 -20.94 -4.90 25.97
C ALA A 288 -21.64 -6.00 25.14
N LEU A 289 -22.96 -6.20 25.33
CA LEU A 289 -23.71 -7.26 24.63
C LEU A 289 -23.80 -7.03 23.11
N SER A 290 -24.22 -5.85 22.68
CA SER A 290 -24.29 -5.51 21.24
C SER A 290 -22.90 -5.48 20.62
N ARG A 291 -21.88 -5.06 21.39
CA ARG A 291 -20.48 -5.05 20.92
C ARG A 291 -19.89 -6.45 20.75
N ARG A 292 -20.23 -7.43 21.59
CA ARG A 292 -19.83 -8.84 21.37
C ARG A 292 -20.43 -9.42 20.10
N LEU A 293 -21.69 -9.11 19.80
CA LEU A 293 -22.31 -9.49 18.52
C LEU A 293 -21.61 -8.81 17.34
N ARG A 294 -21.31 -7.50 17.45
CA ARG A 294 -20.56 -6.76 16.43
C ARG A 294 -19.15 -7.31 16.23
N TRP A 295 -18.46 -7.74 17.28
CA TRP A 295 -17.13 -8.35 17.16
C TRP A 295 -17.17 -9.65 16.34
N ARG A 296 -18.12 -10.55 16.63
CA ARG A 296 -18.32 -11.79 15.84
C ARG A 296 -18.62 -11.49 14.37
N GLN A 297 -19.51 -10.54 14.12
CA GLN A 297 -19.86 -10.12 12.77
C GLN A 297 -18.65 -9.54 12.04
N TRP A 298 -17.86 -8.69 12.72
CA TRP A 298 -16.63 -8.11 12.19
C TRP A 298 -15.64 -9.17 11.72
N VAL A 299 -15.37 -10.18 12.57
CA VAL A 299 -14.45 -11.28 12.22
C VAL A 299 -14.97 -12.06 11.01
N THR A 300 -16.26 -12.39 11.01
CA THR A 300 -16.90 -13.12 9.91
C THR A 300 -16.84 -12.35 8.59
N ASP A 301 -17.14 -11.05 8.61
CA ASP A 301 -17.11 -10.20 7.42
C ASP A 301 -15.68 -9.97 6.92
N SER A 302 -14.72 -9.83 7.83
CA SER A 302 -13.30 -9.71 7.50
C SER A 302 -12.79 -10.98 6.80
N ASP A 303 -13.13 -12.15 7.32
CA ASP A 303 -12.72 -13.43 6.71
C ASP A 303 -13.33 -13.64 5.33
N ARG A 304 -14.62 -13.29 5.14
CA ARG A 304 -15.28 -13.33 3.83
C ARG A 304 -14.61 -12.40 2.83
N LEU A 305 -14.25 -11.19 3.24
CA LEU A 305 -13.57 -10.22 2.39
C LEU A 305 -12.17 -10.74 2.00
N ARG A 306 -11.39 -11.22 2.97
CA ARG A 306 -10.04 -11.77 2.75
C ARG A 306 -10.04 -12.94 1.76
N ALA A 307 -11.08 -13.76 1.76
CA ALA A 307 -11.21 -14.90 0.84
C ALA A 307 -11.39 -14.51 -0.64
N VAL A 308 -11.71 -13.25 -0.95
CA VAL A 308 -12.03 -12.83 -2.33
C VAL A 308 -11.10 -11.77 -2.91
N VAL A 309 -10.39 -11.01 -2.08
CA VAL A 309 -9.60 -9.84 -2.52
C VAL A 309 -8.35 -10.18 -3.32
N ASP A 310 -7.82 -11.40 -3.19
CA ASP A 310 -6.65 -11.85 -3.97
C ASP A 310 -7.05 -12.52 -5.29
N GLN A 311 -8.35 -12.63 -5.59
CA GLN A 311 -8.82 -13.20 -6.86
C GLN A 311 -8.45 -12.29 -8.05
N PRO A 312 -8.36 -12.83 -9.27
CA PRO A 312 -8.19 -12.03 -10.49
C PRO A 312 -9.27 -10.95 -10.61
N ALA A 313 -8.94 -9.78 -11.20
CA ALA A 313 -9.77 -8.57 -11.17
C ALA A 313 -11.26 -8.79 -11.52
N GLU A 314 -11.57 -9.56 -12.57
CA GLU A 314 -12.97 -9.85 -12.94
C GLU A 314 -13.69 -10.79 -11.95
N ALA A 315 -12.99 -11.79 -11.41
CA ALA A 315 -13.54 -12.68 -10.40
C ALA A 315 -13.74 -11.92 -9.08
N ARG A 316 -12.74 -11.13 -8.66
CA ARG A 316 -12.81 -10.23 -7.51
C ARG A 316 -13.98 -9.26 -7.61
N ARG A 317 -14.13 -8.52 -8.71
CA ARG A 317 -15.24 -7.56 -8.90
C ARG A 317 -16.61 -8.23 -8.73
N ARG A 318 -16.80 -9.42 -9.31
CA ARG A 318 -18.05 -10.20 -9.14
C ARG A 318 -18.26 -10.66 -7.70
N ALA A 319 -17.22 -11.18 -7.05
CA ALA A 319 -17.28 -11.65 -5.67
C ALA A 319 -17.54 -10.49 -4.68
N MET A 320 -16.91 -9.33 -4.88
CA MET A 320 -17.14 -8.12 -4.10
C MET A 320 -18.59 -7.62 -4.24
N GLY A 321 -19.11 -7.55 -5.47
CA GLY A 321 -20.52 -7.19 -5.68
C GLY A 321 -21.49 -8.17 -5.03
N ALA A 322 -21.17 -9.46 -4.98
CA ALA A 322 -21.96 -10.46 -4.26
C ALA A 322 -21.91 -10.25 -2.73
N LEU A 323 -20.73 -9.93 -2.17
CA LEU A 323 -20.58 -9.60 -0.74
C LEU A 323 -21.34 -8.32 -0.37
N GLU A 324 -21.30 -7.28 -1.20
CA GLU A 324 -22.07 -6.04 -0.99
C GLU A 324 -23.57 -6.29 -1.05
N ALA A 325 -24.06 -7.04 -2.04
CA ALA A 325 -25.46 -7.41 -2.15
C ALA A 325 -25.94 -8.26 -0.95
N GLN A 326 -25.09 -9.18 -0.47
CA GLN A 326 -25.36 -9.93 0.75
C GLN A 326 -25.44 -9.00 1.96
N LYS A 327 -24.45 -8.11 2.13
CA LYS A 327 -24.41 -7.14 3.23
C LYS A 327 -25.64 -6.25 3.23
N ALA A 328 -26.08 -5.75 2.07
CA ALA A 328 -27.29 -4.91 1.97
C ALA A 328 -28.56 -5.64 2.47
N ARG A 329 -28.67 -6.97 2.25
CA ARG A 329 -29.76 -7.78 2.77
C ARG A 329 -29.66 -8.00 4.28
N GLU A 330 -28.45 -8.10 4.81
CA GLU A 330 -28.17 -8.24 6.25
C GLU A 330 -28.31 -6.90 7.01
N HIS A 331 -28.03 -5.76 6.35
CA HIS A 331 -28.10 -4.41 6.92
C HIS A 331 -29.52 -3.98 7.29
N LEU A 332 -30.52 -4.47 6.55
CA LEU A 332 -31.94 -4.35 6.93
C LEU A 332 -32.27 -5.04 8.27
N ARG A 333 -31.30 -5.74 8.90
CA ARG A 333 -31.48 -6.49 10.15
C ARG A 333 -30.53 -6.07 11.30
N GLN A 334 -29.54 -5.18 11.11
CA GLN A 334 -28.52 -4.87 12.14
C GLN A 334 -27.96 -3.43 12.08
N GLU A 335 -27.65 -2.85 13.25
CA GLU A 335 -26.88 -1.58 13.41
C GLU A 335 -25.44 -1.72 12.90
N GLU A 336 -24.91 -0.63 12.32
CA GLU A 336 -23.59 -0.55 11.67
C GLU A 336 -22.43 -1.12 12.52
N ALA A 337 -21.72 -2.09 11.95
CA ALA A 337 -20.39 -2.48 12.40
C ALA A 337 -19.38 -1.35 12.09
N PRO A 338 -18.28 -1.22 12.86
CA PRO A 338 -17.27 -0.18 12.64
C PRO A 338 -16.84 -0.10 11.16
N ALA A 339 -16.74 1.10 10.60
CA ALA A 339 -16.43 1.31 9.20
C ALA A 339 -14.93 1.58 8.99
N THR A 340 -14.11 0.54 9.00
CA THR A 340 -12.77 0.54 8.41
C THR A 340 -12.63 -0.65 7.49
N ARG A 341 -13.38 -0.64 6.39
CA ARG A 341 -13.24 -1.62 5.30
C ARG A 341 -12.45 -0.97 4.18
N LEU A 342 -11.58 -1.76 3.56
CA LEU A 342 -10.91 -1.40 2.32
C LEU A 342 -12.01 -1.10 1.28
N ALA A 343 -12.08 0.15 0.83
CA ALA A 343 -13.11 0.60 -0.10
C ALA A 343 -12.86 0.00 -1.49
N SER A 344 -13.88 -0.03 -2.35
CA SER A 344 -13.69 -0.37 -3.78
C SER A 344 -12.61 0.51 -4.42
N GLU A 345 -12.58 1.78 -4.05
CA GLU A 345 -11.57 2.78 -4.44
C GLU A 345 -10.15 2.36 -4.04
N ASP A 346 -9.97 1.78 -2.84
CA ASP A 346 -8.65 1.29 -2.39
C ASP A 346 -8.18 0.11 -3.26
N LEU A 347 -9.09 -0.81 -3.66
CA LEU A 347 -8.76 -1.93 -4.56
C LEU A 347 -8.38 -1.43 -5.95
N GLU A 348 -9.16 -0.52 -6.53
CA GLU A 348 -8.87 0.07 -7.83
C GLU A 348 -7.52 0.81 -7.83
N ALA A 349 -7.22 1.52 -6.73
CA ALA A 349 -5.95 2.19 -6.53
C ALA A 349 -4.76 1.19 -6.49
N LEU A 350 -4.93 0.04 -5.83
CA LEU A 350 -3.94 -1.04 -5.81
C LEU A 350 -3.75 -1.70 -7.19
N GLU A 351 -4.84 -1.93 -7.92
CA GLU A 351 -4.79 -2.45 -9.29
C GLU A 351 -4.07 -1.46 -10.23
N LEU A 352 -4.35 -0.16 -10.10
CA LEU A 352 -3.68 0.89 -10.86
C LEU A 352 -2.19 0.97 -10.53
N ARG A 353 -1.80 0.77 -9.26
CA ARG A 353 -0.38 0.66 -8.87
C ARG A 353 0.31 -0.51 -9.57
N ALA A 354 -0.31 -1.69 -9.56
CA ALA A 354 0.25 -2.88 -10.22
C ALA A 354 0.44 -2.64 -11.72
N LEU A 355 -0.58 -2.06 -12.37
CA LEU A 355 -0.57 -1.74 -13.80
C LEU A 355 0.49 -0.68 -14.16
N ARG A 356 0.67 0.34 -13.33
CA ARG A 356 1.80 1.27 -13.43
C ARG A 356 3.11 0.49 -13.34
N SER A 357 3.31 -0.32 -12.31
CA SER A 357 4.54 -1.12 -12.19
C SER A 357 4.83 -1.97 -13.43
N GLU A 358 3.83 -2.64 -14.00
CA GLU A 358 3.96 -3.38 -15.27
C GLU A 358 4.38 -2.46 -16.44
N ALA A 359 3.84 -1.24 -16.50
CA ALA A 359 4.15 -0.31 -17.58
C ALA A 359 5.59 0.23 -17.54
N LEU A 360 6.24 0.40 -16.36
CA LEU A 360 7.68 0.76 -16.32
C LEU A 360 8.55 -0.41 -16.73
N ILE A 361 8.17 -1.63 -16.35
CA ILE A 361 8.87 -2.84 -16.79
C ILE A 361 8.80 -2.92 -18.32
N ALA A 362 7.59 -2.82 -18.89
CA ALA A 362 7.38 -2.81 -20.33
C ALA A 362 8.17 -1.69 -21.02
N LEU A 363 8.14 -0.46 -20.49
CA LEU A 363 8.90 0.67 -21.04
C LEU A 363 10.40 0.34 -21.14
N ALA A 364 10.99 -0.11 -20.03
CA ALA A 364 12.41 -0.44 -19.97
C ALA A 364 12.79 -1.59 -20.91
N GLU A 365 11.95 -2.63 -21.01
CA GLU A 365 12.20 -3.80 -21.86
C GLU A 365 12.02 -3.51 -23.36
N VAL A 366 10.94 -2.79 -23.72
CA VAL A 366 10.62 -2.44 -25.11
C VAL A 366 11.72 -1.61 -25.72
N ASP A 367 12.13 -0.56 -25.00
CA ASP A 367 13.11 0.36 -25.54
C ASP A 367 14.53 -0.24 -25.56
N ALA A 368 14.91 -1.01 -24.53
CA ALA A 368 16.17 -1.77 -24.58
C ALA A 368 16.20 -2.75 -25.77
N THR A 369 15.09 -3.46 -26.01
CA THR A 369 14.98 -4.38 -27.15
C THR A 369 15.06 -3.64 -28.49
N ARG A 370 14.42 -2.47 -28.61
CA ARG A 370 14.49 -1.63 -29.81
C ARG A 370 15.90 -1.14 -30.07
N ALA A 371 16.61 -0.70 -29.04
CA ALA A 371 17.98 -0.24 -29.16
C ALA A 371 18.93 -1.36 -29.64
N GLU A 372 18.67 -2.61 -29.26
CA GLU A 372 19.45 -3.77 -29.70
C GLU A 372 19.13 -4.24 -31.11
N LYS A 373 17.84 -4.32 -31.45
CA LYS A 373 17.36 -4.97 -32.69
C LYS A 373 17.10 -3.97 -33.81
N GLY A 374 17.12 -2.67 -33.51
CA GLY A 374 16.79 -1.60 -34.46
C GLY A 374 15.31 -1.55 -34.87
N GLN A 375 14.45 -2.32 -34.22
CA GLN A 375 13.01 -2.41 -34.51
C GLN A 375 12.23 -2.57 -33.20
N TRP A 376 11.03 -1.99 -33.14
CA TRP A 376 10.11 -2.20 -32.02
C TRP A 376 9.76 -3.70 -31.89
N PRO A 377 9.67 -4.23 -30.67
CA PRO A 377 9.19 -5.59 -30.47
C PRO A 377 7.74 -5.73 -30.94
N LYS A 378 7.40 -6.89 -31.51
CA LYS A 378 6.03 -7.16 -31.99
C LYS A 378 5.03 -7.45 -30.87
N THR A 379 5.53 -7.85 -29.70
CA THR A 379 4.75 -8.22 -28.52
C THR A 379 5.51 -7.80 -27.27
N LEU A 380 4.77 -7.43 -26.22
CA LEU A 380 5.34 -7.23 -24.89
C LEU A 380 5.78 -8.57 -24.28
N ALA A 381 6.64 -8.51 -23.26
CA ALA A 381 7.01 -9.67 -22.49
C ALA A 381 5.78 -10.27 -21.77
N THR A 382 5.81 -11.57 -21.49
CA THR A 382 4.72 -12.30 -20.83
C THR A 382 4.37 -11.79 -19.44
N LYS A 383 5.25 -10.99 -18.82
CA LYS A 383 5.07 -10.42 -17.48
C LYS A 383 4.17 -9.17 -17.45
N THR A 384 3.70 -8.68 -18.60
CA THR A 384 2.82 -7.50 -18.68
C THR A 384 1.54 -7.78 -19.49
N PRO A 385 0.74 -8.79 -19.10
CA PRO A 385 -0.43 -9.23 -19.87
C PRO A 385 -1.54 -8.18 -19.94
N SER A 386 -1.50 -7.18 -19.07
CA SER A 386 -2.51 -6.12 -18.94
C SER A 386 -2.23 -4.92 -19.86
N LEU A 387 -1.17 -5.00 -20.67
CA LEU A 387 -0.69 -3.93 -21.53
C LEU A 387 -0.64 -4.35 -23.00
N VAL A 388 -0.73 -3.37 -23.89
CA VAL A 388 -0.59 -3.51 -25.34
C VAL A 388 0.42 -2.48 -25.84
N LEU A 389 1.26 -2.89 -26.78
CA LEU A 389 2.20 -2.03 -27.49
C LEU A 389 1.64 -1.68 -28.87
N GLU A 390 1.50 -0.39 -29.13
CA GLU A 390 1.08 0.17 -30.41
C GLU A 390 2.27 0.92 -31.04
N SER A 391 2.84 0.40 -32.12
CA SER A 391 3.87 1.14 -32.89
C SER A 391 3.20 2.30 -33.62
N VAL A 392 3.66 3.53 -33.38
CA VAL A 392 3.16 4.71 -34.11
C VAL A 392 3.96 4.87 -35.39
N ASP A 393 5.28 4.90 -35.28
CA ASP A 393 6.22 4.95 -36.41
C ASP A 393 7.59 4.36 -36.01
N ALA A 394 8.64 4.58 -36.82
CA ALA A 394 9.98 4.08 -36.57
C ALA A 394 10.68 4.74 -35.36
N SER A 395 10.21 5.91 -34.94
CA SER A 395 10.75 6.72 -33.84
C SER A 395 9.90 6.69 -32.58
N GLN A 396 8.65 6.23 -32.65
CA GLN A 396 7.73 6.25 -31.52
C GLN A 396 6.87 4.99 -31.40
N ALA A 397 6.67 4.56 -30.16
CA ALA A 397 5.69 3.54 -29.78
C ALA A 397 4.91 3.96 -28.53
N VAL A 398 3.71 3.42 -28.34
CA VAL A 398 2.84 3.76 -27.22
C VAL A 398 2.46 2.49 -26.47
N ILE A 399 2.64 2.49 -25.15
CA ILE A 399 2.22 1.42 -24.25
C ILE A 399 0.90 1.85 -23.59
N ARG A 400 -0.15 1.03 -23.74
CA ARG A 400 -1.50 1.30 -23.21
C ARG A 400 -2.03 0.13 -22.41
N SER A 401 -2.87 0.42 -21.43
CA SER A 401 -3.65 -0.60 -20.71
C SER A 401 -4.78 -1.13 -21.58
N CYS A 402 -4.97 -2.45 -21.59
CA CYS A 402 -6.16 -3.10 -22.14
C CYS A 402 -7.23 -3.39 -21.06
N VAL A 403 -6.97 -3.04 -19.80
CA VAL A 403 -7.88 -3.27 -18.68
C VAL A 403 -9.00 -2.22 -18.67
N ARG A 404 -10.24 -2.67 -18.85
CA ARG A 404 -11.41 -1.77 -18.83
C ARG A 404 -11.61 -1.15 -17.45
N GLY A 405 -11.73 0.19 -17.42
CA GLY A 405 -11.95 0.98 -16.21
C GLY A 405 -10.67 1.39 -15.47
N LEU A 406 -9.52 0.86 -15.86
CA LEU A 406 -8.20 1.20 -15.30
C LEU A 406 -7.25 1.59 -16.42
N THR A 407 -7.22 2.89 -16.72
CA THR A 407 -6.32 3.44 -17.74
C THR A 407 -5.33 4.37 -17.06
N PRO A 408 -4.12 3.89 -16.69
CA PRO A 408 -3.00 4.82 -16.54
C PRO A 408 -2.85 5.58 -17.85
N GLU A 409 -2.30 6.77 -17.77
CA GLU A 409 -1.94 7.51 -18.96
C GLU A 409 -0.99 6.67 -19.83
N ALA A 410 -1.22 6.73 -21.13
CA ALA A 410 -0.42 6.01 -22.10
C ALA A 410 1.03 6.49 -22.00
N LEU A 411 1.97 5.55 -21.95
CA LEU A 411 3.39 5.87 -22.00
C LEU A 411 3.82 5.98 -23.46
N LEU A 412 4.35 7.13 -23.84
CA LEU A 412 5.07 7.31 -25.08
C LEU A 412 6.51 6.83 -24.89
N VAL A 413 6.99 6.00 -25.81
CA VAL A 413 8.37 5.52 -25.87
C VAL A 413 9.02 6.16 -27.08
N ASN A 414 10.11 6.88 -26.88
CA ASN A 414 10.84 7.52 -27.97
C ASN A 414 12.08 6.69 -28.30
N ALA A 415 12.35 6.53 -29.61
CA ALA A 415 13.62 5.97 -30.03
C ALA A 415 14.76 6.92 -29.65
N ASP A 416 15.84 6.37 -29.09
CA ASP A 416 17.05 7.16 -28.81
C ASP A 416 17.49 7.87 -30.10
N ALA A 417 17.75 9.18 -30.01
CA ALA A 417 18.29 9.91 -31.15
C ALA A 417 19.62 9.27 -31.57
N PRO A 418 19.86 9.03 -32.88
CA PRO A 418 21.14 8.48 -33.31
C PRO A 418 22.26 9.41 -32.85
N THR A 419 23.15 8.89 -32.00
CA THR A 419 24.35 9.61 -31.56
C THR A 419 25.08 10.12 -32.81
N THR A 420 25.09 11.43 -33.00
CA THR A 420 25.75 12.03 -34.15
C THR A 420 27.25 11.73 -34.03
N PRO A 421 27.97 11.39 -35.13
CA PRO A 421 29.39 11.01 -35.07
C PRO A 421 30.33 12.01 -34.37
N GLN A 422 29.87 13.26 -34.19
CA GLN A 422 30.58 14.29 -33.43
C GLN A 422 30.60 14.05 -31.91
N GLN A 423 29.57 13.43 -31.32
CA GLN A 423 29.56 13.10 -29.88
C GLN A 423 30.45 11.90 -29.54
N ALA A 424 30.66 10.97 -30.48
CA ALA A 424 31.58 9.85 -30.31
C ALA A 424 33.07 10.27 -30.32
N ARG A 425 33.39 11.44 -30.90
CA ARG A 425 34.76 12.00 -30.92
C ARG A 425 35.07 12.94 -29.75
N ALA A 426 34.10 13.24 -28.90
CA ALA A 426 34.23 14.20 -27.79
C ALA A 426 34.18 13.55 -26.40
N ARG A 427 34.22 12.21 -26.30
CA ARG A 427 34.50 11.53 -25.04
C ARG A 427 36.02 11.37 -24.90
N PRO A 428 36.65 11.97 -23.87
CA PRO A 428 38.09 11.83 -23.63
C PRO A 428 38.49 10.39 -23.30
#